data_AF-A0A0A2DLF2-F1
#
_entry.id   AF-A0A0A2DLF2-F1
#
_cell.length_a   1.000
_cell.length_b   1.000
_cell.length_c   1.000
_cell.angle_alpha   90.00
_cell.angle_beta   90.00
_cell.angle_gamma   90.00
#
_symmetry.space_group_name_H-M   'P 1'
#
loop_
_entity.id
_entity.type
_entity.pdbx_description
1 polymer ?
#
loop_
_entity_poly.entity_id
_entity_poly.type
_entity_poly.pdbx_seq_one_letter_code
_entity_poly.pdbx_strand_id
1 'polypeptide(L)'
;MGNKIFLCRIQEYKRDFEIYSYSCFNAFNRLKKIEEKRSNRIKAMNVISLILSILGISAFITQVIDGLSREWSLFMATMLGLISIILNLLSLLHQYQEQSKEYFLRAEWVNVLWKKARNIEFLIQSEKISEEDIMKSIEYFQGEAEKYALKPLYITAEDYQMAREQLDKGQKSYTREELIN
;
A
#
# COMPACT_ATOMS: atom_id res chain seq x y z
N MET A 1 -42.26 -9.42 -11.24
CA MET A 1 -41.48 -10.39 -10.44
C MET A 1 -39.98 -10.34 -10.77
N GLY A 2 -39.58 -10.09 -12.03
CA GLY A 2 -38.17 -9.98 -12.47
C GLY A 2 -37.34 -8.88 -11.79
N ASN A 3 -37.86 -7.65 -11.69
CA ASN A 3 -37.15 -6.53 -11.05
C ASN A 3 -36.67 -6.77 -9.60
N LYS A 4 -37.36 -7.63 -8.82
CA LYS A 4 -36.94 -7.92 -7.44
C LYS A 4 -35.66 -8.77 -7.39
N ILE A 5 -35.52 -9.72 -8.33
CA ILE A 5 -34.33 -10.58 -8.43
C ILE A 5 -33.14 -9.73 -8.86
N PHE A 6 -33.32 -8.89 -9.88
CA PHE A 6 -32.28 -7.99 -10.34
C PHE A 6 -31.85 -6.99 -9.28
N LEU A 7 -32.81 -6.42 -8.54
CA LEU A 7 -32.50 -5.52 -7.42
C LEU A 7 -31.64 -6.20 -6.36
N CYS A 8 -32.01 -7.42 -5.92
CA CYS A 8 -31.20 -8.18 -4.97
C CYS A 8 -29.76 -8.37 -5.47
N ARG A 9 -29.60 -8.75 -6.74
CA ARG A 9 -28.26 -8.99 -7.31
C ARG A 9 -27.41 -7.74 -7.38
N ILE A 10 -27.99 -6.60 -7.74
CA ILE A 10 -27.29 -5.30 -7.74
C ILE A 10 -26.92 -4.88 -6.31
N GLN A 11 -27.78 -5.15 -5.33
CA GLN A 11 -27.50 -4.87 -3.92
C GLN A 11 -26.36 -5.70 -3.35
N GLU A 12 -26.25 -6.97 -3.75
CA GLU A 12 -25.10 -7.83 -3.43
C GLU A 12 -23.81 -7.23 -3.98
N TYR A 13 -23.75 -6.92 -5.29
CA TYR A 13 -22.58 -6.30 -5.89
C TYR A 13 -22.20 -4.97 -5.22
N LYS A 14 -23.19 -4.13 -4.92
CA LYS A 14 -22.96 -2.87 -4.21
C LYS A 14 -22.27 -3.13 -2.87
N ARG A 15 -22.81 -4.04 -2.05
CA ARG A 15 -22.24 -4.36 -0.73
C ARG A 15 -20.83 -4.95 -0.85
N ASP A 16 -20.63 -5.86 -1.79
CA ASP A 16 -19.34 -6.52 -2.00
C ASP A 16 -18.27 -5.51 -2.45
N PHE A 17 -18.59 -4.64 -3.40
CA PHE A 17 -17.68 -3.58 -3.84
C PHE A 17 -17.39 -2.57 -2.73
N GLU A 18 -18.39 -2.20 -1.93
CA GLU A 18 -18.22 -1.29 -0.80
C GLU A 18 -17.22 -1.84 0.21
N ILE A 19 -17.46 -3.04 0.72
CA ILE A 19 -16.60 -3.67 1.73
C ILE A 19 -15.20 -3.93 1.16
N TYR A 20 -15.11 -4.40 -0.10
CA TYR A 20 -13.83 -4.70 -0.70
C TYR A 20 -13.00 -3.45 -0.97
N SER A 21 -13.62 -2.33 -1.39
CA SER A 21 -12.92 -1.05 -1.56
C SER A 21 -12.32 -0.57 -0.24
N TYR A 22 -13.10 -0.58 0.85
CA TYR A 22 -12.60 -0.22 2.18
C TYR A 22 -11.48 -1.14 2.65
N SER A 23 -11.61 -2.44 2.42
CA SER A 23 -10.59 -3.43 2.76
C SER A 23 -9.28 -3.16 2.02
N CYS A 24 -9.34 -2.82 0.73
CA CYS A 24 -8.17 -2.44 -0.05
C CYS A 24 -7.52 -1.13 0.45
N PHE A 25 -8.30 -0.14 0.89
CA PHE A 25 -7.75 1.08 1.50
C PHE A 25 -7.05 0.80 2.83
N ASN A 26 -7.62 -0.06 3.68
CA ASN A 26 -6.97 -0.47 4.93
C ASN A 26 -5.66 -1.22 4.67
N ALA A 27 -5.65 -2.14 3.69
CA ALA A 27 -4.46 -2.84 3.26
C ALA A 27 -3.40 -1.88 2.68
N PHE A 28 -3.80 -0.89 1.88
CA PHE A 28 -2.93 0.19 1.41
C PHE A 28 -2.26 0.92 2.57
N ASN A 29 -3.04 1.38 3.56
CA ASN A 29 -2.53 2.11 4.72
C ASN A 29 -1.56 1.26 5.55
N ARG A 30 -1.85 -0.03 5.72
CA ARG A 30 -0.98 -0.99 6.42
C ARG A 30 0.34 -1.16 5.70
N LEU A 31 0.31 -1.43 4.40
CA LEU A 31 1.51 -1.63 3.58
C LEU A 31 2.35 -0.35 3.48
N LYS A 32 1.70 0.79 3.27
CA LYS A 32 2.37 2.09 3.22
C LYS A 32 3.13 2.39 4.51
N LYS A 33 2.52 2.16 5.69
CA LYS A 33 3.22 2.31 6.98
C LYS A 33 4.43 1.38 7.11
N ILE A 34 4.36 0.16 6.56
CA ILE A 34 5.48 -0.79 6.55
C ILE A 34 6.59 -0.30 5.61
N GLU A 35 6.23 0.15 4.41
CA GLU A 35 7.13 0.71 3.41
C GLU A 35 7.84 1.97 3.91
N GLU A 36 7.12 2.90 4.53
CA GLU A 36 7.67 4.13 5.14
C GLU A 36 8.64 3.82 6.27
N LYS A 37 8.26 2.95 7.22
CA LYS A 37 9.15 2.52 8.32
C LYS A 37 10.43 1.89 7.77
N ARG A 38 10.32 1.10 6.71
CA ARG A 38 11.47 0.46 6.06
C ARG A 38 12.34 1.48 5.32
N SER A 39 11.75 2.41 4.57
CA SER A 39 12.46 3.51 3.90
C SER A 39 13.24 4.35 4.91
N ASN A 40 12.63 4.69 6.04
CA ASN A 40 13.30 5.43 7.12
C ASN A 40 14.47 4.65 7.74
N ARG A 41 14.36 3.32 7.89
CA ARG A 41 15.48 2.48 8.35
C ARG A 41 16.65 2.49 7.36
N ILE A 42 16.37 2.39 6.07
CA ILE A 42 17.41 2.44 5.02
C ILE A 42 18.11 3.81 5.04
N LYS A 43 17.33 4.90 5.11
CA LYS A 43 17.90 6.26 5.24
C LYS A 43 18.79 6.38 6.47
N ALA A 44 18.36 5.87 7.63
CA ALA A 44 19.17 5.87 8.84
C ALA A 44 20.46 5.06 8.69
N MET A 45 20.40 3.87 8.07
CA MET A 45 21.59 3.05 7.79
C MET A 45 22.58 3.79 6.88
N ASN A 46 22.09 4.48 5.85
CA ASN A 46 22.94 5.26 4.93
C ASN A 46 23.59 6.45 5.64
N VAL A 47 22.86 7.15 6.52
CA VAL A 47 23.43 8.23 7.35
C VAL A 47 24.50 7.70 8.30
N ILE A 48 24.25 6.57 8.97
CA ILE A 48 25.23 5.93 9.86
C ILE A 48 26.47 5.51 9.07
N SER A 49 26.30 4.88 7.91
CA SER A 49 27.41 4.50 7.03
C SER A 49 28.23 5.72 6.62
N LEU A 50 27.59 6.83 6.25
CA LEU A 50 28.28 8.07 5.91
C LEU A 50 29.11 8.62 7.10
N ILE A 51 28.53 8.63 8.30
CA ILE A 51 29.23 9.08 9.52
C ILE A 51 30.45 8.17 9.80
N LEU A 52 30.29 6.85 9.71
CA LEU A 52 31.40 5.91 9.91
C LEU A 52 32.51 6.10 8.87
N SER A 53 32.15 6.37 7.61
CA SER A 53 33.11 6.70 6.56
C SER A 53 33.88 8.00 6.88
N ILE A 54 33.20 9.06 7.32
CA ILE A 54 33.83 10.33 7.70
C ILE A 54 34.80 10.11 8.88
N LEU A 55 34.35 9.41 9.93
CA LEU A 55 35.20 9.10 11.09
C LEU A 55 36.41 8.24 10.70
N GLY A 56 36.23 7.26 9.83
CA GLY A 56 37.33 6.45 9.29
C GLY A 56 38.35 7.28 8.52
N ILE A 57 37.90 8.19 7.65
CA ILE A 57 38.76 9.11 6.91
C ILE A 57 39.48 10.08 7.87
N SER A 58 38.77 10.65 8.84
CA SER A 58 39.37 11.54 9.84
C SER A 58 40.44 10.85 10.67
N ALA A 59 40.19 9.63 11.15
CA ALA A 59 41.17 8.83 11.88
C ALA A 59 42.42 8.53 11.03
N PHE A 60 42.24 8.28 9.73
CA PHE A 60 43.34 8.12 8.79
C PHE A 60 44.13 9.42 8.57
N ILE A 61 43.46 10.57 8.43
CA ILE A 61 44.12 11.88 8.28
C ILE A 61 44.92 12.24 9.54
N THR A 62 44.36 12.06 10.74
CA THR A 62 45.07 12.32 12.00
C THR A 62 46.30 11.41 12.15
N GLN A 63 46.25 10.18 11.66
CA GLN A 63 47.43 9.29 11.60
C GLN A 63 48.54 9.84 10.69
N VAL A 64 48.18 10.45 9.56
CA VAL A 64 49.16 11.06 8.63
C VAL A 64 49.79 12.32 9.22
N ILE A 65 49.04 13.08 10.02
CA ILE A 65 49.46 14.40 10.54
C ILE A 65 50.20 14.28 11.89
N ASP A 66 49.69 13.50 12.86
CA ASP A 66 50.12 13.58 14.27
C ASP A 66 51.03 12.44 14.75
N GLY A 67 51.33 11.43 13.93
CA GLY A 67 52.30 10.38 14.29
C GLY A 67 51.93 9.53 15.53
N LEU A 68 50.68 9.59 16.00
CA LEU A 68 50.14 8.76 17.08
C LEU A 68 50.14 7.27 16.72
N SER A 69 50.14 6.40 17.75
CA SER A 69 50.40 4.94 17.64
C SER A 69 49.76 4.30 16.40
N ARG A 70 50.63 4.02 15.41
CA ARG A 70 50.31 3.69 14.02
C ARG A 70 49.34 2.51 13.85
N GLU A 71 49.32 1.61 14.83
CA GLU A 71 48.57 0.35 14.77
C GLU A 71 47.10 0.52 15.16
N TRP A 72 46.79 1.31 16.19
CA TRP A 72 45.43 1.50 16.69
C TRP A 72 44.57 2.35 15.75
N SER A 73 45.13 3.41 15.18
CA SER A 73 44.41 4.28 14.24
C SER A 73 44.08 3.55 12.93
N LEU A 74 45.01 2.73 12.44
CA LEU A 74 44.85 1.96 11.20
C LEU A 74 43.81 0.86 11.40
N PHE A 75 43.85 0.16 12.54
CA PHE A 75 42.84 -0.83 12.94
C PHE A 75 41.43 -0.20 13.00
N MET A 76 41.28 0.96 13.65
CA MET A 76 40.00 1.66 13.75
C MET A 76 39.48 2.12 12.38
N ALA A 77 40.34 2.69 11.54
CA ALA A 77 39.95 3.11 10.19
C ALA A 77 39.49 1.92 9.33
N THR A 78 40.20 0.78 9.38
CA THR A 78 39.82 -0.44 8.66
C THR A 78 38.49 -1.00 9.15
N MET A 79 38.27 -1.07 10.47
CA MET A 79 37.00 -1.56 11.05
C MET A 79 35.82 -0.67 10.69
N LEU A 80 35.96 0.65 10.80
CA LEU A 80 34.91 1.60 10.43
C LEU A 80 34.57 1.53 8.94
N GLY A 81 35.60 1.40 8.08
CA GLY A 81 35.44 1.21 6.64
C GLY A 81 34.69 -0.08 6.29
N LEU A 82 35.04 -1.19 6.94
CA LEU A 82 34.37 -2.49 6.76
C LEU A 82 32.88 -2.44 7.13
N ILE A 83 32.55 -1.83 8.29
CA ILE A 83 31.16 -1.67 8.74
C ILE A 83 30.38 -0.81 7.73
N SER A 84 30.99 0.26 7.22
CA SER A 84 30.35 1.13 6.22
C SER A 84 30.05 0.39 4.91
N ILE A 85 30.96 -0.47 4.43
CA ILE A 85 30.74 -1.28 3.23
C ILE A 85 29.58 -2.27 3.44
N ILE A 86 29.54 -2.95 4.59
CA ILE A 86 28.46 -3.90 4.92
C ILE A 86 27.09 -3.18 4.94
N LEU A 87 27.01 -2.00 5.57
CA LEU A 87 25.78 -1.21 5.61
C LEU A 87 25.32 -0.79 4.21
N ASN A 88 26.24 -0.37 3.34
CA ASN A 88 25.92 -0.02 1.95
C ASN A 88 25.42 -1.23 1.14
N LEU A 89 26.07 -2.39 1.28
CA LEU A 89 25.65 -3.62 0.60
C LEU A 89 24.25 -4.06 1.05
N LEU A 90 23.96 -4.00 2.35
CA LEU A 90 22.62 -4.28 2.88
C LEU A 90 21.56 -3.30 2.35
N SER A 91 21.93 -2.03 2.15
CA SER A 91 21.04 -1.04 1.52
C SER A 91 20.82 -1.33 0.03
N LEU A 92 21.83 -1.77 -0.70
CA LEU A 92 21.78 -2.02 -2.15
C LEU A 92 21.02 -3.30 -2.54
N LEU A 93 21.11 -4.35 -1.73
CA LEU A 93 20.42 -5.62 -1.98
C LEU A 93 18.90 -5.54 -1.74
N HIS A 94 18.40 -4.43 -1.20
CA HIS A 94 16.98 -4.21 -0.97
C HIS A 94 16.29 -3.69 -2.24
N GLN A 95 15.95 -4.59 -3.17
CA GLN A 95 15.11 -4.22 -4.31
C GLN A 95 13.71 -3.80 -3.84
N TYR A 96 13.26 -2.66 -4.35
CA TYR A 96 12.04 -1.97 -3.97
C TYR A 96 10.89 -2.36 -4.89
N GLN A 97 9.79 -2.86 -4.33
CA GLN A 97 8.54 -3.03 -5.05
C GLN A 97 7.43 -2.40 -4.20
N GLU A 98 6.86 -1.27 -4.67
CA GLU A 98 5.72 -0.62 -4.01
C GLU A 98 4.49 -1.49 -4.15
N GLN A 99 4.16 -2.22 -3.10
CA GLN A 99 2.96 -3.04 -3.08
C GLN A 99 1.75 -2.18 -2.73
N SER A 100 1.90 -1.19 -1.85
CA SER A 100 0.81 -0.32 -1.41
C SER A 100 0.06 0.34 -2.57
N LYS A 101 0.78 0.84 -3.58
CA LYS A 101 0.20 1.52 -4.75
C LYS A 101 -0.81 0.64 -5.51
N GLU A 102 -0.56 -0.65 -5.62
CA GLU A 102 -1.48 -1.57 -6.30
C GLU A 102 -2.81 -1.69 -5.55
N TYR A 103 -2.78 -1.71 -4.21
CA TYR A 103 -3.97 -1.72 -3.37
C TYR A 103 -4.76 -0.42 -3.49
N PHE A 104 -4.08 0.73 -3.52
CA PHE A 104 -4.74 2.02 -3.73
C PHE A 104 -5.49 2.07 -5.08
N LEU A 105 -4.81 1.68 -6.16
CA LEU A 105 -5.41 1.64 -7.49
C LEU A 105 -6.60 0.68 -7.55
N ARG A 106 -6.48 -0.50 -6.91
CA ARG A 106 -7.60 -1.44 -6.81
C ARG A 106 -8.76 -0.82 -6.03
N ALA A 107 -8.50 -0.19 -4.90
CA ALA A 107 -9.53 0.40 -4.04
C ALA A 107 -10.33 1.49 -4.76
N GLU A 108 -9.66 2.40 -5.46
CA GLU A 108 -10.29 3.45 -6.26
C GLU A 108 -11.11 2.88 -7.42
N TRP A 109 -10.58 1.88 -8.12
CA TRP A 109 -11.32 1.21 -9.19
C TRP A 109 -12.59 0.51 -8.66
N VAL A 110 -12.51 -0.23 -7.55
CA VAL A 110 -13.69 -0.85 -6.91
C VAL A 110 -14.68 0.20 -6.43
N ASN A 111 -14.21 1.35 -5.92
CA ASN A 111 -15.07 2.45 -5.51
C ASN A 111 -15.90 3.01 -6.69
N VAL A 112 -15.33 3.04 -7.91
CA VAL A 112 -16.09 3.38 -9.12
C VAL A 112 -17.20 2.35 -9.38
N LEU A 113 -16.92 1.06 -9.23
CA LEU A 113 -17.93 0.01 -9.38
C LEU A 113 -19.05 0.13 -8.34
N TRP A 114 -18.71 0.40 -7.08
CA TRP A 114 -19.69 0.66 -6.03
C TRP A 114 -20.60 1.84 -6.39
N LYS A 115 -20.04 2.97 -6.85
CA LYS A 115 -20.83 4.14 -7.30
C LYS A 115 -21.75 3.78 -8.46
N LYS A 116 -21.28 2.99 -9.43
CA LYS A 116 -22.09 2.49 -10.55
C LYS A 116 -23.23 1.60 -10.04
N ALA A 117 -22.95 0.62 -9.19
CA ALA A 117 -23.97 -0.28 -8.63
C ALA A 117 -25.03 0.49 -7.83
N ARG A 118 -24.62 1.46 -7.01
CA ARG A 118 -25.54 2.37 -6.28
C ARG A 118 -26.44 3.16 -7.23
N ASN A 119 -25.89 3.68 -8.33
CA ASN A 119 -26.68 4.42 -9.31
C ASN A 119 -27.69 3.50 -10.02
N ILE A 120 -27.30 2.27 -10.37
CA ILE A 120 -28.21 1.28 -10.98
C ILE A 120 -29.32 0.91 -9.99
N GLU A 121 -29.00 0.64 -8.72
CA GLU A 121 -30.00 0.38 -7.68
C GLU A 121 -31.05 1.50 -7.61
N PHE A 122 -30.61 2.76 -7.58
CA PHE A 122 -31.51 3.91 -7.56
C PHE A 122 -32.41 3.98 -8.80
N LEU A 123 -31.86 3.69 -9.99
CA LEU A 123 -32.62 3.67 -11.24
C LEU A 123 -33.66 2.53 -11.25
N ILE A 124 -33.32 1.36 -10.72
CA ILE A 124 -34.26 0.23 -10.57
C ILE A 124 -35.40 0.61 -9.63
N GLN A 125 -35.08 1.16 -8.45
CA GLN A 125 -36.08 1.58 -7.46
C GLN A 125 -36.99 2.70 -7.97
N SER A 126 -36.47 3.56 -8.85
CA SER A 126 -37.23 4.65 -9.49
C SER A 126 -37.98 4.21 -10.75
N GLU A 127 -37.87 2.94 -11.16
CA GLU A 127 -38.44 2.41 -12.41
C GLU A 127 -37.98 3.17 -13.67
N LYS A 128 -36.75 3.70 -13.66
CA LYS A 128 -36.17 4.55 -14.72
C LYS A 128 -35.16 3.82 -15.61
N ILE A 129 -35.14 2.49 -15.58
CA ILE A 129 -34.19 1.67 -16.33
C ILE A 129 -34.90 0.42 -16.87
N SER A 130 -34.52 -0.01 -18.07
CA SER A 130 -35.06 -1.20 -18.71
C SER A 130 -34.45 -2.48 -18.12
N GLU A 131 -35.17 -3.60 -18.17
CA GLU A 131 -34.62 -4.90 -17.74
C GLU A 131 -33.36 -5.30 -18.53
N GLU A 132 -33.30 -4.95 -19.83
CA GLU A 132 -32.14 -5.21 -20.69
C GLU A 132 -30.89 -4.46 -20.19
N ASP A 133 -31.03 -3.20 -19.79
CA ASP A 133 -29.91 -2.40 -19.26
C ASP A 133 -29.45 -2.87 -17.87
N ILE A 134 -30.38 -3.38 -17.06
CA ILE A 134 -30.04 -3.99 -15.77
C ILE A 134 -29.20 -5.25 -16.01
N MET A 135 -29.60 -6.10 -16.96
CA MET A 135 -28.84 -7.30 -17.33
C MET A 135 -27.43 -6.97 -17.82
N LYS A 136 -27.30 -6.00 -18.73
CA LYS A 136 -25.97 -5.51 -19.18
C LYS A 136 -25.10 -5.02 -18.01
N SER A 137 -25.71 -4.37 -17.02
CA SER A 137 -24.99 -3.90 -15.84
C SER A 137 -24.52 -5.07 -14.95
N ILE A 138 -25.35 -6.10 -14.77
CA ILE A 138 -24.99 -7.32 -14.03
C ILE A 138 -23.84 -8.06 -14.71
N GLU A 139 -23.91 -8.24 -16.02
CA GLU A 139 -22.84 -8.87 -16.82
C GLU A 139 -21.54 -8.07 -16.74
N TYR A 140 -21.63 -6.73 -16.83
CA TYR A 140 -20.49 -5.86 -16.64
C TYR A 140 -19.84 -6.03 -15.27
N PHE A 141 -20.62 -6.01 -14.18
CA PHE A 141 -20.09 -6.19 -12.83
C PHE A 141 -19.46 -7.57 -12.62
N GLN A 142 -20.07 -8.60 -13.20
CA GLN A 142 -19.51 -9.96 -13.16
C GLN A 142 -18.16 -10.03 -13.87
N GLY A 143 -18.09 -9.54 -15.12
CA GLY A 143 -16.84 -9.58 -15.90
C GLY A 143 -15.71 -8.77 -15.26
N GLU A 144 -16.05 -7.63 -14.65
CA GLU A 144 -15.10 -6.85 -13.86
C GLU A 144 -14.62 -7.63 -12.62
N ALA A 145 -15.51 -8.28 -11.87
CA ALA A 145 -15.10 -9.10 -10.71
C ALA A 145 -14.19 -10.26 -11.11
N GLU A 146 -14.51 -10.96 -12.21
CA GLU A 146 -13.75 -12.10 -12.73
C GLU A 146 -12.34 -11.70 -13.22
N LYS A 147 -12.22 -10.56 -13.89
CA LYS A 147 -10.92 -10.04 -14.36
C LYS A 147 -9.90 -9.93 -13.25
N TYR A 148 -10.35 -9.56 -12.04
CA TYR A 148 -9.48 -9.33 -10.89
C TYR A 148 -9.36 -10.53 -9.96
N ALA A 149 -10.19 -11.56 -10.12
CA ALA A 149 -9.99 -12.85 -9.48
C ALA A 149 -8.70 -13.54 -9.92
N LEU A 150 -8.22 -13.26 -11.14
CA LEU A 150 -6.96 -13.81 -11.68
C LEU A 150 -5.70 -13.16 -11.09
N LYS A 151 -5.83 -12.01 -10.43
CA LYS A 151 -4.74 -11.28 -9.75
C LYS A 151 -5.21 -10.83 -8.37
N PRO A 152 -5.39 -11.79 -7.44
CA PRO A 152 -5.91 -11.50 -6.12
C PRO A 152 -4.89 -10.67 -5.33
N LEU A 153 -5.37 -9.59 -4.73
CA LEU A 153 -4.62 -8.89 -3.70
C LEU A 153 -4.99 -9.50 -2.35
N TYR A 154 -3.97 -9.80 -1.54
CA TYR A 154 -4.20 -10.41 -0.24
C TYR A 154 -4.73 -9.37 0.75
N ILE A 155 -5.96 -9.58 1.20
CA ILE A 155 -6.61 -8.79 2.25
C ILE A 155 -6.58 -9.61 3.53
N THR A 156 -6.07 -9.04 4.63
CA THR A 156 -6.08 -9.77 5.91
C THR A 156 -7.44 -9.70 6.58
N ALA A 157 -7.64 -10.56 7.59
CA ALA A 157 -8.83 -10.52 8.42
C ALA A 157 -8.99 -9.16 9.12
N GLU A 158 -7.89 -8.53 9.54
CA GLU A 158 -7.91 -7.21 10.18
C GLU A 158 -8.35 -6.11 9.20
N ASP A 159 -7.80 -6.10 7.97
CA ASP A 159 -8.18 -5.11 6.95
C ASP A 159 -9.69 -5.16 6.67
N TYR A 160 -10.25 -6.37 6.61
CA TYR A 160 -11.67 -6.63 6.38
C TYR A 160 -12.55 -6.30 7.59
N GLN A 161 -12.09 -6.60 8.81
CA GLN A 161 -12.81 -6.24 10.02
C GLN A 161 -12.87 -4.72 10.21
N MET A 162 -11.75 -4.03 9.98
CA MET A 162 -11.71 -2.57 10.01
C MET A 162 -12.67 -1.96 8.98
N ALA A 163 -12.73 -2.54 7.77
CA ALA A 163 -13.65 -2.09 6.72
C ALA A 163 -15.11 -2.16 7.19
N ARG A 164 -15.52 -3.27 7.80
CA ARG A 164 -16.89 -3.42 8.34
C ARG A 164 -17.18 -2.41 9.44
N GLU A 165 -16.26 -2.25 10.39
CA GLU A 165 -16.44 -1.28 11.48
C GLU A 165 -16.52 0.17 10.98
N GLN A 166 -15.73 0.53 9.95
CA GLN A 166 -15.79 1.85 9.31
C GLN A 166 -17.16 2.08 8.65
N LEU A 167 -17.65 1.08 7.91
CA LEU A 167 -18.96 1.15 7.26
C LEU A 167 -20.10 1.25 8.26
N ASP A 168 -20.08 0.46 9.33
CA ASP A 168 -21.08 0.50 10.40
C ASP A 168 -21.12 1.88 11.09
N LYS A 169 -19.97 2.54 11.20
CA LYS A 169 -19.83 3.89 11.79
C LYS A 169 -20.07 5.02 10.78
N GLY A 170 -20.33 4.73 9.50
CA GLY A 170 -20.47 5.73 8.44
C GLY A 170 -19.19 6.54 8.17
N GLN A 171 -18.03 5.96 8.48
CA GLN A 171 -16.72 6.60 8.25
C GLN A 171 -16.32 6.49 6.79
N LYS A 172 -15.47 7.42 6.33
CA LYS A 172 -14.89 7.35 4.99
C LYS A 172 -13.78 6.29 4.94
N SER A 173 -13.60 5.67 3.78
CA SER A 173 -12.53 4.69 3.53
C SER A 173 -11.12 5.26 3.63
N TYR A 174 -10.99 6.57 3.42
CA TYR A 174 -9.74 7.30 3.59
C TYR A 174 -10.00 8.76 3.98
N THR A 175 -9.02 9.35 4.63
CA THR A 175 -8.94 10.77 4.94
C THR A 175 -8.16 11.52 3.85
N ARG A 176 -8.33 12.84 3.78
CA ARG A 176 -7.61 13.68 2.81
C ARG A 176 -6.10 13.64 3.02
N GLU A 177 -5.66 13.47 4.26
CA GLU A 177 -4.25 13.38 4.65
C GLU A 177 -3.59 12.07 4.16
N GLU A 178 -4.35 10.97 4.13
CA GLU A 178 -3.89 9.68 3.60
C GLU A 178 -3.72 9.68 2.07
N LEU A 179 -4.38 10.61 1.37
CA LEU A 179 -4.26 10.83 -0.08
C LEU A 179 -3.10 11.75 -0.49
N ILE A 180 -2.69 12.67 0.39
CA ILE A 180 -1.71 13.73 0.07
C ILE A 180 -0.30 13.32 0.48
N ASN A 181 -0.18 12.59 1.60
CA ASN A 181 1.07 11.94 2.00
C ASN A 181 1.25 10.64 1.23
#